data_AF-K1ZJ68-F1
#
_entry.id   AF-K1ZJ68-F1
#
_cell.length_a   1.000
_cell.length_b   1.000
_cell.length_c   1.000
_cell.angle_alpha   90.00
_cell.angle_beta   90.00
_cell.angle_gamma   90.00
#
_symmetry.space_group_name_H-M   'P 1'
#
loop_
_entity.id
_entity.type
_entity.pdbx_description
1 polymer ?
#
loop_
_entity_poly.entity_id
_entity_poly.type
_entity_poly.pdbx_seq_one_letter_code
_entity_poly.pdbx_strand_id
1 'polypeptide(L)'
;YEVPITFYLRAKKAFQSGLDLYASLGGGVALIKEKSYLGKKRFNKGIGEVEVGLVYPVWRCVNLVGAFRYLFPHQSQGCDKVDVGGFDLRAGIGFSF
;
A
#
# COMPACT_ATOMS: atom_id res chain seq x y z
N TYR A 1 -6.36 -10.99 -16.32
CA TYR A 1 -6.22 -11.67 -15.02
C TYR A 1 -4.89 -11.25 -14.44
N GLU A 2 -4.98 -10.33 -13.49
CA GLU A 2 -3.86 -9.84 -12.69
C GLU A 2 -4.01 -10.53 -11.35
N VAL A 3 -3.03 -11.34 -10.95
CA VAL A 3 -3.02 -11.94 -9.61
C VAL A 3 -1.85 -11.30 -8.87
N PRO A 4 -2.08 -10.18 -8.18
CA PRO A 4 -1.07 -9.61 -7.30
C PRO A 4 -0.90 -10.53 -6.10
N ILE A 5 0.30 -11.09 -5.92
CA ILE A 5 0.67 -11.76 -4.68
C ILE A 5 1.46 -10.74 -3.86
N THR A 6 0.84 -10.25 -2.78
CA THR A 6 1.43 -9.26 -1.87
C THR A 6 1.42 -9.79 -0.45
N PHE A 7 2.59 -9.79 0.18
CA PHE A 7 2.77 -10.12 1.59
C PHE A 7 2.84 -8.81 2.39
N TYR A 8 2.18 -8.79 3.54
CA TYR A 8 2.18 -7.64 4.44
C TYR A 8 2.60 -8.09 5.83
N LEU A 9 3.68 -7.51 6.34
CA LEU A 9 4.01 -7.56 7.76
C LEU A 9 3.46 -6.30 8.41
N ARG A 10 2.55 -6.43 9.37
CA ARG A 10 1.96 -5.29 10.08
C ARG A 10 2.22 -5.41 11.57
N ALA A 11 2.88 -4.41 12.14
CA ALA A 11 2.97 -4.18 13.57
C ALA A 11 1.89 -3.19 14.01
N LYS A 12 1.20 -3.49 15.12
CA LYS A 12 0.20 -2.60 15.72
C LYS A 12 0.54 -2.39 17.19
N LYS A 13 0.32 -1.16 17.67
CA LYS A 13 0.42 -0.82 19.08
C LYS A 13 -0.77 0.05 19.48
N ALA A 14 -1.61 -0.53 20.34
CA ALA A 14 -2.73 0.17 20.95
C ALA A 14 -2.26 0.90 22.21
N PHE A 15 -2.66 2.16 22.36
CA PHE A 15 -2.43 2.94 23.57
C PHE A 15 -3.69 3.02 24.41
N GLN A 16 -3.52 3.13 25.73
CA GLN A 16 -4.63 3.24 26.69
C GLN A 16 -5.50 4.50 26.47
N SER A 17 -4.98 5.50 25.76
CA SER A 17 -5.70 6.71 25.34
C SER A 17 -6.68 6.49 24.18
N GLY A 18 -6.84 5.25 23.70
CA GLY A 18 -7.69 4.90 22.57
C GLY A 18 -7.02 5.07 21.21
N LEU A 19 -5.81 5.61 21.14
CA LEU A 19 -5.08 5.78 19.88
C LEU A 19 -4.34 4.50 19.49
N ASP A 20 -4.54 4.05 18.26
CA ASP A 20 -3.90 2.86 17.69
C ASP A 20 -2.90 3.26 16.62
N LEU A 21 -1.61 3.00 16.85
CA LEU A 21 -0.58 3.17 15.83
C LEU A 21 -0.33 1.85 15.10
N TYR A 22 -0.08 1.93 13.80
CA TYR A 22 0.37 0.78 13.03
C TYR A 22 1.48 1.17 12.07
N ALA A 23 2.36 0.22 11.82
CA ALA A 23 3.32 0.25 10.74
C ALA A 23 3.20 -1.06 9.97
N SER A 24 3.19 -0.99 8.66
CA SER A 24 3.23 -2.14 7.79
C SER A 24 4.29 -2.00 6.73
N LEU A 25 4.96 -3.12 6.45
CA LEU A 25 5.86 -3.27 5.34
C LEU A 25 5.28 -4.35 4.44
N GLY A 26 4.99 -3.95 3.20
CA GLY A 26 4.41 -4.80 2.17
C GLY A 26 5.43 -5.06 1.06
N GLY A 27 5.41 -6.28 0.53
CA GLY A 27 6.24 -6.69 -0.58
C GLY A 27 5.46 -7.66 -1.47
N GLY A 28 5.48 -7.48 -2.78
CA GLY A 28 4.75 -8.34 -3.68
C GLY A 28 5.17 -8.23 -5.13
N VAL A 29 4.60 -9.11 -5.94
CA VAL A 29 4.78 -9.11 -7.38
C VAL A 29 3.40 -8.93 -8.00
N ALA A 30 3.21 -7.84 -8.73
CA ALA A 30 2.06 -7.64 -9.59
C ALA A 30 2.44 -7.99 -11.03
N LEU A 31 1.78 -9.01 -11.56
CA LEU A 31 1.80 -9.33 -12.98
C LEU A 31 0.77 -8.45 -13.67
N ILE A 32 1.20 -7.30 -14.19
CA ILE A 32 0.35 -6.36 -14.90
C ILE A 32 0.44 -6.67 -16.39
N LYS A 33 -0.72 -6.91 -17.01
CA LYS A 33 -0.81 -7.17 -18.45
C LYS A 33 -1.52 -6.00 -19.10
N GLU A 34 -0.80 -4.89 -19.25
CA GLU A 34 -1.35 -3.68 -19.86
C GLU A 34 -1.51 -3.86 -21.38
N LYS A 35 -2.72 -3.59 -21.88
CA LYS A 35 -2.95 -3.38 -23.30
C LYS A 35 -2.73 -1.89 -23.58
N SER A 36 -1.50 -1.50 -23.93
CA SER A 36 -1.23 -0.17 -24.45
C SER A 36 -1.49 -0.11 -25.96
N TYR A 37 -1.80 1.08 -26.49
CA TYR A 37 -2.03 1.34 -27.93
C TYR A 37 -0.86 0.92 -28.85
N LEU A 38 0.33 0.68 -28.28
CA LEU A 38 1.55 0.22 -28.97
C LEU A 38 1.80 -1.30 -28.88
N GLY A 39 0.87 -2.09 -28.33
CA GLY A 39 0.96 -3.55 -28.25
C GLY A 39 0.88 -4.12 -26.83
N LYS A 40 0.69 -5.44 -26.73
CA LYS A 40 0.61 -6.18 -25.46
C LYS A 40 1.99 -6.25 -24.81
N LYS A 41 2.25 -5.44 -23.78
CA LYS A 41 3.47 -5.56 -22.96
C LYS A 41 3.15 -6.31 -21.66
N ARG A 42 4.05 -7.22 -21.26
CA ARG A 42 3.99 -7.91 -19.97
C ARG A 42 4.89 -7.14 -19.00
N PHE A 43 4.32 -6.71 -17.87
CA PHE A 43 5.05 -5.99 -16.84
C PHE A 43 5.15 -6.85 -15.58
N ASN A 44 6.38 -7.11 -15.14
CA ASN A 44 6.65 -7.71 -13.84
C ASN A 44 6.96 -6.55 -12.88
N LYS A 45 5.97 -6.15 -12.06
CA LYS A 45 6.12 -5.04 -11.12
C LYS A 45 6.45 -5.60 -9.74
N GLY A 46 7.67 -5.37 -9.27
CA GLY A 46 8.01 -5.52 -7.86
C GLY A 46 7.37 -4.39 -7.10
N ILE A 47 6.46 -4.71 -6.18
CA ILE A 47 5.80 -3.72 -5.33
C ILE A 47 6.41 -3.89 -3.95
N GLY A 48 7.30 -2.98 -3.58
CA GLY A 48 7.64 -2.78 -2.19
C GLY A 48 6.85 -1.58 -1.67
N GLU A 49 6.33 -1.67 -0.46
CA GLU A 49 5.66 -0.55 0.21
C GLU A 49 5.93 -0.52 1.70
N VAL A 50 5.99 0.68 2.25
CA VAL A 50 5.97 0.93 3.70
C VAL A 50 4.81 1.85 3.97
N GLU A 51 4.00 1.51 4.96
CA GLU A 51 2.89 2.33 5.41
C GLU A 51 2.99 2.52 6.92
N VAL A 52 2.84 3.73 7.40
CA VAL A 52 2.72 4.06 8.83
C VAL A 52 1.45 4.84 9.00
N GLY A 53 0.59 4.41 9.92
CA GLY A 53 -0.68 5.05 10.15
C GLY A 53 -1.11 5.06 11.59
N LEU A 54 -2.14 5.85 11.83
CA LEU A 54 -2.81 6.04 13.09
C LEU A 54 -4.31 5.80 12.88
N VAL A 55 -4.92 5.17 13.86
CA VAL A 55 -6.34 4.94 13.95
C VAL A 55 -6.82 5.55 15.25
N TYR A 56 -7.82 6.42 15.18
CA TYR A 56 -8.39 7.11 16.31
C TYR A 56 -9.89 6.83 16.40
N PRO A 57 -10.37 6.12 17.42
CA PRO A 57 -11.78 5.86 17.64
C PRO A 57 -12.45 7.14 18.10
N VAL A 58 -13.28 7.73 17.24
CA VAL A 58 -14.08 8.91 17.56
C VAL A 58 -15.38 8.49 18.24
N TRP A 59 -15.93 7.34 17.83
CA TRP A 59 -17.17 6.79 18.38
C TRP A 59 -17.09 5.26 18.41
N ARG A 60 -18.03 4.60 19.11
CA ARG A 60 -18.07 3.13 19.26
C ARG A 60 -17.89 2.35 17.95
N CYS A 61 -18.37 2.90 16.83
CA CYS A 61 -18.31 2.26 15.52
C CYS A 61 -17.55 3.09 14.47
N VAL A 62 -16.97 4.23 14.84
CA VAL A 62 -16.37 5.19 13.90
C VAL A 62 -14.94 5.48 14.27
N ASN A 63 -14.03 5.17 13.36
CA ASN A 63 -12.60 5.37 13.51
C ASN A 63 -12.09 6.34 12.44
N LEU A 64 -11.35 7.37 12.84
CA LEU A 64 -10.55 8.18 11.92
C LEU A 64 -9.24 7.47 11.63
N VAL A 65 -8.85 7.41 10.37
CA VAL A 65 -7.63 6.78 9.91
C VAL A 65 -6.78 7.82 9.18
N GLY A 66 -5.53 7.95 9.57
CA GLY A 66 -4.52 8.71 8.84
C GLY A 66 -3.32 7.80 8.57
N ALA A 67 -2.82 7.75 7.34
CA ALA A 67 -1.70 6.91 6.97
C ALA A 67 -0.80 7.57 5.94
N PHE A 68 0.50 7.38 6.11
CA PHE A 68 1.55 7.73 5.16
C PHE A 68 2.04 6.43 4.53
N ARG A 69 2.00 6.35 3.21
CA ARG A 69 2.49 5.21 2.45
C ARG A 69 3.59 5.66 1.50
N TYR A 70 4.66 4.89 1.44
CA TYR A 70 5.73 5.02 0.46
C TYR A 70 5.77 3.76 -0.39
N LEU A 71 5.69 3.90 -1.70
CA LEU A 71 5.95 2.81 -2.64
C LEU A 71 7.40 2.89 -3.11
N PHE A 72 8.13 1.80 -2.97
CA PHE A 72 9.50 1.69 -3.45
C PHE A 72 9.52 1.66 -5.00
N PRO A 73 10.40 2.44 -5.64
CA PRO A 73 10.60 2.40 -7.08
C PRO A 73 11.30 1.09 -7.45
N HIS A 74 10.53 0.07 -7.86
CA HIS A 74 11.11 -1.09 -8.53
C HIS A 74 10.21 -1.62 -9.64
N GLN A 75 10.14 -0.87 -10.75
CA GLN A 75 9.65 -1.42 -12.01
C GLN A 75 10.85 -1.85 -12.85
N SER A 76 11.01 -3.17 -12.98
CA SER A 76 11.90 -3.76 -13.98
C SER A 76 11.13 -3.82 -15.29
N GLN A 77 11.48 -2.95 -16.24
CA GLN A 77 10.90 -2.88 -17.59
C GLN A 77 11.94 -3.33 -18.62
N GLY A 78 12.53 -4.53 -18.47
CA GLY A 78 13.67 -4.91 -19.33
C GLY A 78 14.84 -3.94 -19.15
N CYS A 79 15.52 -3.52 -20.24
CA CYS A 79 16.65 -2.59 -20.17
C CYS A 79 16.28 -1.19 -19.67
N ASP A 80 15.00 -0.81 -19.69
CA ASP A 80 14.56 0.50 -19.22
C ASP A 80 14.05 0.41 -17.78
N LYS A 81 14.65 1.20 -16.89
CA LYS A 81 14.21 1.32 -15.50
C LYS A 81 13.25 2.49 -15.43
N VAL A 82 11.98 2.22 -15.13
CA VAL A 82 10.97 3.27 -14.90
C VAL A 82 10.79 3.41 -13.39
N ASP A 83 11.22 4.53 -12.84
CA ASP A 83 11.04 4.83 -11.42
C ASP A 83 9.61 5.33 -11.18
N VAL A 84 8.78 4.48 -10.57
CA VAL A 84 7.38 4.79 -10.23
C VAL A 84 7.17 4.74 -8.72
N GLY A 85 8.23 5.04 -7.97
CA GLY A 85 8.17 5.21 -6.52
C GLY A 85 7.48 6.53 -6.18
N GLY A 86 6.82 6.57 -5.02
CA GLY A 86 6.06 7.75 -4.64
C GLY A 86 5.54 7.69 -3.21
N PHE A 87 5.29 8.88 -2.67
CA PHE A 87 4.59 9.08 -1.41
C PHE A 87 3.09 9.22 -1.66
N ASP A 88 2.29 8.56 -0.83
CA ASP A 88 0.83 8.60 -0.84
C ASP A 88 0.37 8.93 0.59
N LEU A 89 -0.49 9.95 0.72
CA LEU A 89 -1.09 10.36 1.98
C LEU A 89 -2.55 9.94 1.97
N ARG A 90 -2.95 9.14 2.96
CA ARG A 90 -4.32 8.63 3.09
C ARG A 90 -4.97 9.15 4.35
N ALA A 91 -6.16 9.70 4.20
CA ALA A 91 -7.05 10.01 5.30
C ALA A 91 -8.39 9.34 5.02
N GLY A 92 -9.04 8.78 6.05
CA GLY A 92 -10.28 8.05 5.88
C GLY A 92 -11.07 7.88 7.16
N ILE A 93 -12.28 7.39 7.01
CA ILE A 93 -13.19 7.04 8.10
C ILE A 93 -13.50 5.56 7.97
N GLY A 94 -13.19 4.78 9.01
CA GLY A 94 -13.46 3.36 9.11
C GLY A 94 -14.69 3.10 9.98
N PHE A 95 -15.55 2.19 9.52
CA PHE A 95 -16.68 1.70 10.31
C PHE A 95 -16.38 0.28 10.80
N SER A 96 -16.56 0.05 12.09
CA SER A 96 -16.45 -1.26 12.73
C SER A 96 -17.82 -1.71 13.24
N PHE A 97 -18.31 -2.85 12.74
CA PHE A 97 -19.58 -3.48 13.08
C PHE A 97 -19.36 -4.67 14.02
#